data_AF-A0A7C8D9B4-F1
#
_entry.id   AF-A0A7C8D9B4-F1
#
_cell.length_a   1.000
_cell.length_b   1.000
_cell.length_c   1.000
_cell.angle_alpha   90.00
_cell.angle_beta   90.00
_cell.angle_gamma   90.00
#
_symmetry.space_group_name_H-M   'P 1'
#
loop_
_entity.id
_entity.type
_entity.pdbx_description
1 polymer ?
#
loop_
_entity_poly.entity_id
_entity_poly.type
_entity_poly.pdbx_seq_one_letter_code
_entity_poly.pdbx_strand_id
1 'polypeptide(L)'
;MLPITGYADRLSIRPGEKLEVKISSQSALPYQVQVTRVICADPNPEGPGWQETPIDAAINTSYPSRVQPHHLGSYMLADTRSAPSLDMPALTLTALIYPTTPTLGIQGVMDIGPLSIFIDELGYLCTDLRHVNVFRLTDFGPLSER
;
A
#
# COMPACT_ATOMS: atom_id res chain seq x y z
N MET A 1 -6.98 13.30 11.46
CA MET A 1 -5.82 12.67 10.78
C MET A 1 -4.58 12.94 11.62
N LEU A 2 -3.72 11.95 11.84
CA LEU A 2 -2.49 12.16 12.61
C LEU A 2 -1.48 12.97 11.76
N PRO A 3 -0.85 14.03 12.32
CA PRO A 3 0.05 14.91 11.55
C PRO A 3 1.39 14.25 11.21
N ILE A 4 1.78 13.25 11.99
CA ILE A 4 2.99 12.43 11.80
C ILE A 4 2.66 10.98 12.14
N THR A 5 3.15 10.06 11.33
CA THR A 5 3.04 8.62 11.55
C THR A 5 4.36 7.94 11.21
N GLY A 6 4.58 6.74 11.75
CA GLY A 6 5.72 5.95 11.37
C GLY A 6 5.68 4.53 11.88
N TYR A 7 6.59 3.72 11.35
CA TYR A 7 6.77 2.32 11.73
C TYR A 7 8.25 1.95 11.62
N ALA A 8 8.64 0.88 12.31
CA ALA A 8 9.94 0.24 12.12
C ALA A 8 9.81 -0.92 11.15
N ASP A 9 10.83 -1.16 10.33
CA ASP A 9 10.87 -2.28 9.39
C ASP A 9 10.92 -3.65 10.09
N ARG A 10 11.40 -3.69 11.34
CA ARG A 10 11.51 -4.89 12.18
C ARG A 10 11.08 -4.58 13.61
N LEU A 11 10.68 -5.62 14.35
CA LEU A 11 10.29 -5.48 15.76
C LEU A 11 11.48 -5.47 16.74
N SER A 12 12.60 -6.09 16.34
CA SER A 12 13.81 -6.17 17.17
C SER A 12 15.06 -6.37 16.31
N ILE A 13 16.21 -6.03 16.88
CA ILE A 13 17.53 -6.16 16.26
C ILE A 13 18.54 -6.70 17.27
N ARG A 14 19.60 -7.31 16.78
CA ARG A 14 20.78 -7.66 17.60
C ARG A 14 21.80 -6.51 17.63
N PRO A 15 22.73 -6.49 18.60
CA PRO A 15 23.84 -5.54 18.58
C PRO A 15 24.58 -5.58 17.24
N GLY A 16 24.80 -4.41 16.63
CA GLY A 16 25.46 -4.26 15.34
C GLY A 16 24.55 -4.39 14.11
N GLU A 17 23.30 -4.84 14.28
CA GLU A 17 22.31 -4.81 13.20
C GLU A 17 21.69 -3.42 13.03
N LYS A 18 21.09 -3.18 11.85
CA LYS A 18 20.37 -1.94 11.54
C LYS A 18 18.87 -2.14 11.70
N LEU A 19 18.22 -1.12 12.26
CA LEU A 19 16.77 -0.95 12.28
C LEU A 19 16.44 0.31 11.47
N GLU A 20 15.45 0.22 10.59
CA GLU A 20 14.97 1.36 9.82
C GLU A 20 13.63 1.85 10.36
N VAL A 21 13.53 3.15 10.62
CA VAL A 21 12.28 3.79 11.00
C VAL A 21 11.78 4.63 9.83
N LYS A 22 10.56 4.37 9.37
CA LYS A 22 9.92 5.05 8.25
C LYS A 22 8.91 6.05 8.80
N ILE A 23 9.16 7.34 8.60
CA ILE A 23 8.31 8.43 9.11
C ILE A 23 7.65 9.19 7.95
N SER A 24 6.32 9.35 8.01
CA SER A 24 5.55 10.23 7.14
C SER A 24 5.05 11.41 7.96
N SER A 25 5.38 12.64 7.54
CA SER A 25 5.02 13.88 8.24
C SER A 25 4.41 14.87 7.25
N GLN A 26 3.28 15.46 7.64
CA GLN A 26 2.61 16.52 6.87
C GLN A 26 3.10 17.93 7.23
N SER A 27 3.99 18.05 8.22
CA SER A 27 4.52 19.33 8.66
C SER A 27 5.42 19.97 7.60
N ALA A 28 5.38 21.30 7.51
CA ALA A 28 6.35 22.08 6.73
C ALA A 28 7.70 22.21 7.45
N LEU A 29 7.76 21.95 8.75
CA LEU A 29 8.97 22.04 9.57
C LEU A 29 9.60 20.66 9.76
N PRO A 30 10.92 20.58 9.98
CA PRO A 30 11.59 19.34 10.39
C PRO A 30 10.98 18.74 11.66
N TYR A 31 11.00 17.41 11.78
CA TYR A 31 10.65 16.71 13.02
C TYR A 31 11.91 16.37 13.81
N GLN A 32 11.77 16.10 15.11
CA GLN A 32 12.85 15.69 16.00
C GLN A 32 12.68 14.23 16.39
N VAL A 33 13.79 13.53 16.59
CA VAL A 33 13.84 12.13 17.04
C VAL A 33 14.64 12.07 18.33
N GLN A 34 14.15 11.28 19.29
CA GLN A 34 14.84 10.93 20.52
C GLN A 34 14.58 9.44 20.80
N VAL A 35 15.64 8.66 20.97
CA VAL A 35 15.51 7.28 21.44
C VAL A 35 15.29 7.30 22.95
N THR A 36 14.28 6.58 23.43
CA THR A 36 14.01 6.43 24.86
C THR A 36 13.90 4.95 25.22
N ARG A 37 14.27 4.63 26.46
CA ARG A 37 13.94 3.36 27.09
C ARG A 37 12.66 3.55 27.87
N VAL A 38 11.58 2.93 27.40
CA VAL A 38 10.31 2.89 28.11
C VAL A 38 10.43 1.96 29.32
N ILE A 39 10.06 2.46 30.50
CA ILE A 39 10.02 1.71 31.78
C ILE A 39 8.57 1.37 32.12
N CYS A 40 7.66 2.34 31.98
CA CYS A 40 6.23 2.16 32.16
C CYS A 40 5.49 2.99 31.11
N ALA A 41 4.47 2.43 30.47
CA ALA A 41 3.64 3.10 29.47
C ALA A 41 2.15 3.19 29.88
N ASP A 42 1.82 2.80 31.12
CA ASP A 42 0.46 2.91 31.65
C ASP A 42 0.25 4.35 32.19
N PRO A 43 -0.68 5.13 31.62
CA PRO A 43 -0.94 6.50 32.06
C PRO A 43 -1.80 6.60 33.33
N ASN A 44 -2.18 5.48 33.96
CA ASN A 44 -2.99 5.48 35.17
C ASN A 44 -2.31 6.28 36.31
N PRO A 45 -2.96 7.34 36.84
CA PRO A 45 -2.40 8.15 37.92
C PRO A 45 -2.26 7.41 39.24
N GLU A 46 -3.04 6.34 39.47
CA GLU A 46 -2.94 5.48 40.65
C GLU A 46 -1.84 4.40 40.51
N GLY A 47 -1.23 4.31 39.33
CA GLY A 47 -0.09 3.46 39.04
C GLY A 47 1.24 4.23 39.03
N PRO A 48 2.32 3.63 38.49
CA PRO A 48 3.60 4.32 38.34
C PRO A 48 3.57 5.51 37.34
N GLY A 49 2.54 5.59 36.50
CA GLY A 49 2.43 6.54 35.40
C GLY A 49 3.38 6.24 34.23
N TRP A 50 3.35 7.10 33.20
CA TRP A 50 4.29 7.05 32.08
C TRP A 50 5.73 7.36 32.55
N GLN A 51 6.67 6.45 32.29
CA GLN A 51 8.07 6.58 32.66
C GLN A 51 8.97 6.13 31.51
N GLU A 52 9.86 7.01 31.06
CA GLU A 52 10.87 6.71 30.07
C GLU A 52 12.19 7.42 30.41
N THR A 53 13.31 6.88 29.92
CA THR A 53 14.63 7.48 30.07
C THR A 53 15.24 7.71 28.69
N PRO A 54 15.66 8.94 28.34
CA PRO A 54 16.39 9.20 27.11
C PRO A 54 17.66 8.35 27.01
N ILE A 55 17.91 7.81 25.82
CA ILE A 55 19.13 7.08 25.48
C ILE A 55 19.90 7.91 24.47
N ASP A 56 21.18 8.15 24.72
CA ASP A 56 22.04 8.80 23.75
C ASP A 56 22.24 7.88 22.54
N ALA A 57 21.93 8.41 21.36
CA ALA A 57 21.97 7.69 20.11
C ALA A 57 22.26 8.68 18.98
N ALA A 58 23.07 8.27 18.01
CA ALA A 58 23.44 9.12 16.87
C ALA A 58 22.23 9.60 16.05
N ILE A 59 21.09 8.90 16.14
CA ILE A 59 19.87 9.27 15.43
C ILE A 59 19.06 10.37 16.13
N ASN A 60 19.44 10.78 17.35
CA ASN A 60 18.77 11.81 18.14
C ASN A 60 19.01 13.20 17.55
N THR A 61 18.32 13.51 16.46
CA THR A 61 18.49 14.76 15.71
C THR A 61 17.20 15.15 15.02
N SER A 62 17.26 16.22 14.22
CA SER A 62 16.16 16.65 13.38
C SER A 62 16.27 16.10 11.96
N TYR A 63 15.13 15.74 11.39
CA TYR A 63 14.99 15.22 10.04
C TYR A 63 13.94 16.02 9.27
N PRO A 64 14.10 16.21 7.95
CA PRO A 64 13.12 16.90 7.13
C PRO A 64 11.79 16.13 7.10
N SER A 65 10.69 16.86 7.26
CA SER A 65 9.36 16.30 7.07
C SER A 65 9.08 16.03 5.59
N ARG A 66 8.49 14.86 5.31
CA ARG A 66 7.98 14.51 3.98
C ARG A 66 6.77 13.58 4.12
N VAL A 67 5.82 13.74 3.21
CA VAL A 67 4.72 12.79 3.06
C VAL A 67 5.23 11.57 2.30
N GLN A 68 4.95 10.38 2.83
CA GLN A 68 5.17 9.12 2.13
C GLN A 68 3.80 8.54 1.75
N PRO A 69 3.44 8.50 0.44
CA PRO A 69 2.19 7.88 0.01
C PRO A 69 2.23 6.38 0.29
N HIS A 70 1.09 5.82 0.64
CA HIS A 70 0.90 4.38 0.81
C HIS A 70 -0.17 3.92 -0.19
N HIS A 71 0.16 2.87 -0.95
CA HIS A 71 -0.73 2.28 -1.92
C HIS A 71 -1.32 1.01 -1.30
N LEU A 72 -2.58 1.09 -0.89
CA LEU A 72 -3.28 -0.02 -0.25
C LEU A 72 -3.81 -1.01 -1.29
N GLY A 73 -4.01 -2.25 -0.86
CA GLY A 73 -4.46 -3.36 -1.69
C GLY A 73 -3.31 -4.28 -2.06
N SER A 74 -3.49 -5.58 -1.84
CA SER A 74 -2.55 -6.59 -2.32
C SER A 74 -2.69 -6.74 -3.83
N TYR A 75 -1.58 -6.72 -4.55
CA TYR A 75 -1.55 -6.97 -6.00
C TYR A 75 -0.21 -7.59 -6.41
N MET A 76 -0.16 -8.14 -7.62
CA MET A 76 1.08 -8.58 -8.26
C MET A 76 1.54 -7.51 -9.25
N LEU A 77 2.82 -7.15 -9.20
CA LEU A 77 3.47 -6.35 -10.23
C LEU A 77 4.52 -7.20 -10.94
N ALA A 78 4.42 -7.31 -12.25
CA ALA A 78 5.45 -7.92 -13.09
C ALA A 78 6.26 -6.83 -13.78
N ASP A 79 7.59 -6.86 -13.64
CA ASP A 79 8.48 -5.97 -14.38
C ASP A 79 8.62 -6.45 -15.82
N THR A 80 8.06 -5.70 -16.76
CA THR A 80 8.01 -6.04 -18.19
C THR A 80 9.11 -5.38 -19.01
N ARG A 81 10.09 -4.70 -18.39
CA ARG A 81 11.15 -3.98 -19.14
C ARG A 81 11.99 -4.88 -20.03
N SER A 82 12.16 -6.14 -19.67
CA SER A 82 12.86 -7.16 -20.47
C SER A 82 11.89 -8.11 -21.21
N ALA A 83 10.59 -7.90 -21.10
CA ALA A 83 9.60 -8.70 -21.79
C ALA A 83 9.56 -8.34 -23.30
N PRO A 84 9.14 -9.28 -24.17
CA PRO A 84 8.88 -8.97 -25.57
C PRO A 84 7.87 -7.83 -25.72
N SER A 85 8.00 -7.05 -26.79
CA SER A 85 7.02 -6.03 -27.14
C SER A 85 5.62 -6.64 -27.25
N LEU A 86 4.63 -5.93 -26.73
CA LEU A 86 3.21 -6.28 -26.87
C LEU A 86 2.63 -5.85 -28.23
N ASP A 87 3.48 -5.39 -29.16
CA ASP A 87 3.11 -5.10 -30.55
C ASP A 87 2.97 -6.40 -31.37
N MET A 88 1.90 -7.13 -31.08
CA MET A 88 1.57 -8.42 -31.68
C MET A 88 0.18 -8.35 -32.32
N PRO A 89 -0.05 -9.09 -33.42
CA PRO A 89 -1.34 -9.05 -34.13
C PRO A 89 -2.50 -9.62 -33.30
N ALA A 90 -2.20 -10.46 -32.31
CA ALA A 90 -3.18 -11.01 -31.38
C ALA A 90 -2.53 -11.20 -30.01
N LEU A 91 -3.30 -10.93 -28.96
CA LEU A 91 -2.94 -11.15 -27.58
C LEU A 91 -4.13 -11.75 -26.85
N THR A 92 -3.87 -12.74 -26.01
CA THR A 92 -4.90 -13.36 -25.17
C THR A 92 -4.46 -13.26 -23.72
N LEU A 93 -5.30 -12.64 -22.90
CA LEU A 93 -5.18 -12.64 -21.45
C LEU A 93 -6.23 -13.61 -20.89
N THR A 94 -5.84 -14.41 -19.90
CA THR A 94 -6.75 -15.35 -19.25
C THR A 94 -6.49 -15.33 -17.76
N ALA A 95 -7.57 -15.21 -17.00
CA ALA A 95 -7.55 -15.28 -15.55
C ALA A 95 -8.75 -16.09 -15.07
N LEU A 96 -8.53 -16.94 -14.08
CA LEU A 96 -9.60 -17.55 -13.30
C LEU A 96 -9.82 -16.66 -12.08
N ILE A 97 -11.02 -16.11 -11.94
CA ILE A 97 -11.36 -15.16 -10.88
C ILE A 97 -12.51 -15.66 -10.02
N TYR A 98 -12.50 -15.28 -8.75
CA TYR A 98 -13.60 -15.49 -7.81
C TYR A 98 -13.87 -14.17 -7.06
N PRO A 99 -14.66 -13.25 -7.64
CA PRO A 99 -14.90 -11.95 -7.05
C PRO A 99 -15.82 -12.09 -5.82
N THR A 100 -15.35 -11.65 -4.66
CA THR A 100 -16.12 -11.72 -3.40
C THR A 100 -16.96 -10.47 -3.15
N THR A 101 -16.64 -9.36 -3.84
CA THR A 101 -17.36 -8.08 -3.73
C THR A 101 -17.55 -7.42 -5.11
N PRO A 102 -18.15 -8.10 -6.11
CA PRO A 102 -18.16 -7.65 -7.50
C PRO A 102 -18.79 -6.28 -7.75
N THR A 103 -19.62 -5.77 -6.83
CA THR A 103 -20.29 -4.46 -6.95
C THR A 103 -19.66 -3.36 -6.09
N LEU A 104 -18.52 -3.62 -5.43
CA LEU A 104 -17.82 -2.63 -4.61
C LEU A 104 -16.88 -1.76 -5.48
N GLY A 105 -17.49 -0.98 -6.39
CA GLY A 105 -16.76 -0.11 -7.31
C GLY A 105 -15.96 -0.88 -8.37
N ILE A 106 -15.16 -0.13 -9.14
CA ILE A 106 -14.32 -0.68 -10.21
C ILE A 106 -13.15 -1.48 -9.61
N GLN A 107 -12.98 -2.72 -10.07
CA GLN A 107 -11.97 -3.65 -9.56
C GLN A 107 -11.10 -4.19 -10.70
N GLY A 108 -9.81 -3.81 -10.71
CA GLY A 108 -8.85 -4.34 -11.68
C GLY A 108 -8.58 -5.83 -11.45
N VAL A 109 -8.64 -6.62 -12.53
CA VAL A 109 -8.27 -8.04 -12.52
C VAL A 109 -6.84 -8.22 -13.06
N MET A 110 -6.57 -7.65 -14.23
CA MET A 110 -5.25 -7.70 -14.86
C MET A 110 -5.08 -6.47 -15.75
N ASP A 111 -3.92 -5.83 -15.67
CA ASP A 111 -3.57 -4.71 -16.54
C ASP A 111 -2.14 -4.87 -17.05
N ILE A 112 -1.96 -4.69 -18.35
CA ILE A 112 -0.65 -4.74 -19.01
C ILE A 112 -0.32 -3.44 -19.73
N GLY A 113 -1.16 -2.41 -19.63
CA GLY A 113 -1.03 -1.13 -20.32
C GLY A 113 -1.97 -0.99 -21.51
N PRO A 114 -1.73 -1.67 -22.66
CA PRO A 114 -2.60 -1.52 -23.82
C PRO A 114 -3.93 -2.29 -23.68
N LEU A 115 -4.03 -3.22 -22.72
CA LEU A 115 -5.22 -4.03 -22.48
C LEU A 115 -5.40 -4.23 -20.97
N SER A 116 -6.61 -3.98 -20.48
CA SER A 116 -6.99 -4.21 -19.08
C SER A 116 -8.25 -5.07 -19.02
N ILE A 117 -8.34 -5.91 -17.99
CA ILE A 117 -9.53 -6.67 -17.60
C ILE A 117 -9.92 -6.18 -16.20
N PHE A 118 -11.18 -5.82 -16.00
CA PHE A 118 -11.68 -5.30 -14.73
C PHE A 118 -13.16 -5.64 -14.56
N ILE A 119 -13.65 -5.50 -13.33
CA ILE A 119 -15.07 -5.56 -13.00
C ILE A 119 -15.54 -4.12 -12.82
N ASP A 120 -16.64 -3.73 -13.45
CA ASP A 120 -17.20 -2.39 -13.28
C ASP A 120 -18.11 -2.26 -12.05
N GLU A 121 -18.63 -1.06 -11.81
CA GLU A 121 -19.48 -0.76 -10.65
C GLU A 121 -20.77 -1.60 -10.59
N LEU A 122 -21.22 -2.14 -11.73
CA LEU A 122 -22.42 -2.97 -11.82
C LEU A 122 -22.10 -4.47 -11.69
N GLY A 123 -20.84 -4.84 -11.46
CA GLY A 123 -20.40 -6.21 -11.33
C GLY A 123 -20.18 -6.94 -12.66
N TYR A 124 -20.15 -6.24 -13.79
CA TYR A 124 -19.88 -6.88 -15.08
C TYR A 124 -18.39 -6.98 -15.34
N LEU A 125 -17.99 -8.09 -15.97
CA LEU A 125 -16.64 -8.22 -16.51
C LEU A 125 -16.49 -7.33 -17.74
N CYS A 126 -15.48 -6.46 -17.69
CA CYS A 126 -15.17 -5.48 -18.71
C CYS A 126 -13.72 -5.62 -19.16
N THR A 127 -13.45 -5.20 -20.39
CA THR A 127 -12.09 -5.03 -20.89
C THR A 127 -11.93 -3.67 -21.53
N ASP A 128 -10.78 -3.03 -21.31
CA ASP A 128 -10.41 -1.77 -21.91
C ASP A 128 -9.20 -1.97 -22.82
N LEU A 129 -9.29 -1.49 -24.06
CA LEU A 129 -8.18 -1.47 -25.01
C LEU A 129 -7.67 -0.03 -25.19
N ARG A 130 -6.42 0.19 -24.82
CA ARG A 130 -5.66 1.45 -24.93
C ARG A 130 -6.33 2.65 -24.27
N HIS A 131 -7.18 2.44 -23.25
CA HIS A 131 -7.93 3.51 -22.58
C HIS A 131 -8.91 4.25 -23.48
N VAL A 132 -9.39 3.59 -24.54
CA VAL A 132 -10.32 4.18 -25.51
C VAL A 132 -11.61 3.37 -25.61
N ASN A 133 -11.51 2.05 -25.62
CA ASN A 133 -12.64 1.17 -25.91
C ASN A 133 -12.88 0.20 -24.77
N VAL A 134 -13.98 0.41 -24.05
CA VAL A 134 -14.47 -0.50 -23.02
C VAL A 134 -15.51 -1.45 -23.62
N PHE A 135 -15.22 -2.75 -23.58
CA PHE A 135 -16.17 -3.81 -23.93
C PHE A 135 -16.67 -4.46 -22.65
N ARG A 136 -17.99 -4.50 -22.48
CA ARG A 136 -18.67 -5.15 -21.35
C ARG A 136 -19.23 -6.50 -21.79
N LEU A 137 -18.95 -7.55 -21.04
CA LEU A 137 -19.46 -8.90 -21.29
C LEU A 137 -20.83 -9.08 -20.62
N THR A 138 -21.91 -8.74 -21.32
CA THR A 138 -23.28 -8.80 -20.78
C THR A 138 -23.92 -10.18 -20.85
N ASP A 139 -23.47 -11.05 -21.77
CA ASP A 139 -24.07 -12.38 -22.01
C ASP A 139 -24.01 -13.30 -20.78
N PHE A 140 -23.15 -12.98 -19.81
CA PHE A 140 -22.94 -13.75 -18.60
C PHE A 140 -23.69 -13.19 -17.38
N GLY A 141 -24.36 -12.04 -17.51
CA GLY A 141 -24.90 -11.29 -16.37
C GLY A 141 -23.81 -10.73 -15.44
N PRO A 142 -24.19 -10.00 -14.38
CA PRO A 142 -23.24 -9.50 -13.40
C PRO A 142 -22.68 -10.65 -12.55
N LEU A 143 -21.41 -10.56 -12.18
CA LEU A 143 -20.71 -11.57 -11.38
C LEU A 143 -21.25 -11.66 -9.94
N SER A 144 -22.06 -10.70 -9.49
CA SER A 144 -22.77 -10.74 -8.20
C SER A 144 -23.89 -11.78 -8.14
N GLU A 145 -24.39 -12.24 -9.28
CA GLU A 145 -25.54 -13.15 -9.38
C GLU A 145 -25.13 -14.62 -9.54
N ARG A 146 -23.84 -14.94 -9.40
CA ARG A 146 -23.26 -16.28 -9.57
C ARG A 146 -22.60 -16.75 -8.29
#